data_AF-A0A825BCA9-F1
#
_entry.id   AF-A0A825BCA9-F1
#
_cell.length_a   1.000
_cell.length_b   1.000
_cell.length_c   1.000
_cell.angle_alpha   90.00
_cell.angle_beta   90.00
_cell.angle_gamma   90.00
#
_symmetry.space_group_name_H-M   'P 1'
#
loop_
_entity.id
_entity.type
_entity.pdbx_description
1 polymer ?
#
loop_
_entity_poly.entity_id
_entity_poly.type
_entity_poly.pdbx_seq_one_letter_code
_entity_poly.pdbx_strand_id
1 'polypeptide(L)'
;MNKELEDFEYFKNNQLYFVDFETGRLDTISIKTNQFGAKYTQIRKNVGSKNPDGYIRIWCNNTLRMKHRLLYYLYTNELPIEIDHINGIRNDNSISNLRNVSRKEQLQNLHQPSKKGTPKHKLTLLEVYQIKLKLKHGKTCTELAKQYNVSRNCISDIKNNRRHKNLSF
;
A
#
# COMPACT_ATOMS: atom_id res chain seq x y z
N MET A 1 25.70 -9.81 -14.63
CA MET A 1 24.65 -10.70 -14.13
C MET A 1 23.87 -9.92 -13.06
N ASN A 2 22.53 -10.05 -12.97
CA ASN A 2 21.75 -9.24 -12.04
C ASN A 2 22.00 -9.73 -10.61
N LYS A 3 22.61 -8.88 -9.76
CA LYS A 3 22.97 -9.26 -8.38
C LYS A 3 21.79 -9.77 -7.55
N GLU A 4 20.59 -9.24 -7.80
CA GLU A 4 19.39 -9.72 -7.10
C GLU A 4 19.01 -11.15 -7.50
N LEU A 5 19.15 -11.49 -8.78
CA LEU A 5 18.91 -12.85 -9.27
C LEU A 5 19.88 -13.83 -8.63
N GLU A 6 21.18 -13.49 -8.57
CA GLU A 6 22.19 -14.32 -7.89
C GLU A 6 21.83 -14.56 -6.42
N ASP A 7 21.39 -13.51 -5.71
CA ASP A 7 21.02 -13.64 -4.30
C ASP A 7 19.77 -14.51 -4.11
N PHE A 8 18.81 -14.45 -5.03
CA PHE A 8 17.60 -15.27 -4.99
C PHE A 8 17.86 -16.73 -5.36
N GLU A 9 18.70 -16.99 -6.35
CA GLU A 9 19.16 -18.33 -6.70
C GLU A 9 19.94 -18.95 -5.53
N TYR A 10 20.87 -18.19 -4.95
CA TYR A 10 21.59 -18.63 -3.77
C TYR A 10 20.63 -18.96 -2.62
N PHE A 11 19.65 -18.09 -2.36
CA PHE A 11 18.66 -18.30 -1.31
C PHE A 11 17.85 -19.57 -1.56
N LYS A 12 17.33 -19.75 -2.77
CA LYS A 12 16.55 -20.93 -3.19
C LYS A 12 17.34 -22.23 -2.97
N ASN A 13 18.63 -22.22 -3.29
CA ASN A 13 19.47 -23.42 -3.25
C ASN A 13 20.07 -23.72 -1.87
N ASN A 14 20.30 -22.69 -1.03
CA ASN A 14 21.11 -22.83 0.20
C ASN A 14 20.40 -22.44 1.49
N GLN A 15 19.35 -21.61 1.41
CA GLN A 15 18.72 -21.01 2.58
C GLN A 15 17.25 -21.42 2.73
N LEU A 16 16.55 -21.76 1.64
CA LEU A 16 15.13 -22.09 1.67
C LEU A 16 14.90 -23.47 2.31
N TYR A 17 14.07 -23.51 3.35
CA TYR A 17 13.58 -24.75 3.95
C TYR A 17 12.15 -25.06 3.51
N PHE A 18 11.28 -24.07 3.61
CA PHE A 18 9.87 -24.20 3.31
C PHE A 18 9.30 -22.85 2.87
N VAL A 19 8.35 -22.88 1.94
CA VAL A 19 7.59 -21.71 1.51
C VAL A 19 6.11 -22.09 1.41
N ASP A 20 5.26 -21.21 1.92
CA ASP A 20 3.81 -21.26 1.73
C ASP A 20 3.40 -19.97 1.02
N PHE A 21 2.96 -20.14 -0.23
CA PHE A 21 2.57 -19.03 -1.10
C PHE A 21 1.20 -18.45 -0.73
N GLU A 22 0.34 -19.19 -0.03
CA GLU A 22 -0.98 -18.69 0.39
C GLU A 22 -0.86 -17.68 1.52
N THR A 23 0.11 -17.85 2.42
CA THR A 23 0.33 -16.95 3.56
C THR A 23 1.55 -16.03 3.38
N GLY A 24 2.42 -16.32 2.41
CA GLY A 24 3.72 -15.67 2.27
C GLY A 24 4.69 -16.07 3.39
N ARG A 25 4.45 -17.18 4.09
CA ARG A 25 5.38 -17.72 5.08
C ARG A 25 6.60 -18.29 4.36
N LEU A 26 7.76 -18.00 4.94
CA LEU A 26 9.04 -18.51 4.46
C LEU A 26 9.86 -18.95 5.67
N ASP A 27 10.32 -20.20 5.66
CA ASP A 27 11.21 -20.74 6.66
C ASP A 27 12.60 -20.98 6.04
N THR A 28 13.66 -20.71 6.80
CA THR A 28 15.05 -20.91 6.36
C THR A 28 15.76 -22.00 7.12
N ILE A 29 16.74 -22.61 6.46
CA ILE A 29 17.67 -23.58 7.03
C ILE A 29 19.09 -23.01 7.04
N SER A 30 19.87 -23.35 8.06
CA SER A 30 21.29 -23.03 8.13
C SER A 30 22.03 -24.06 8.98
N ILE A 31 23.28 -24.33 8.63
CA ILE A 31 24.18 -25.15 9.46
C ILE A 31 24.91 -24.23 10.43
N LYS A 32 24.91 -24.58 11.70
CA LYS A 32 25.55 -23.85 12.80
C LYS A 32 26.51 -24.76 13.53
N THR A 33 27.46 -24.15 14.25
CA THR A 33 28.42 -24.86 15.09
C THR A 33 28.15 -24.46 16.53
N ASN A 34 28.03 -25.44 17.42
CA ASN A 34 27.89 -25.17 18.85
C ASN A 34 29.25 -24.81 19.49
N GLN A 35 29.23 -24.44 20.78
CA GLN A 35 30.44 -24.09 21.53
C GLN A 35 31.50 -25.21 21.61
N PHE A 36 31.11 -26.45 21.33
CA PHE A 36 31.97 -27.64 21.34
C PHE A 36 32.46 -28.04 19.93
N GLY A 37 32.20 -27.25 18.90
CA GLY A 37 32.61 -27.55 17.52
C GLY A 37 31.69 -28.50 16.76
N ALA A 38 30.62 -29.02 17.38
CA ALA A 38 29.67 -29.90 16.71
C ALA A 38 28.70 -29.11 15.83
N LYS A 39 28.50 -29.59 14.59
CA LYS A 39 27.58 -28.99 13.63
C LYS A 39 26.14 -29.42 13.90
N TYR A 40 25.20 -28.50 13.76
CA TYR A 40 23.77 -28.77 13.86
C TYR A 40 22.98 -27.92 12.86
N THR A 41 21.78 -28.39 12.51
CA THR A 41 20.86 -27.68 11.62
C THR A 41 19.95 -26.77 12.43
N GLN A 42 19.90 -25.49 12.06
CA GLN A 42 18.95 -24.52 12.59
C GLN A 42 17.91 -24.17 11.52
N ILE A 43 16.64 -24.38 11.86
CA ILE A 43 15.50 -23.93 11.07
C ILE A 43 14.90 -22.69 11.72
N ARG A 44 14.71 -21.61 10.96
CA ARG A 44 14.02 -20.40 11.40
C ARG A 44 12.68 -20.30 10.70
N LYS A 45 11.60 -20.13 11.46
CA LYS A 45 10.24 -20.09 10.93
C LYS A 45 9.77 -18.67 10.64
N ASN A 46 8.97 -18.51 9.59
CA ASN A 46 8.36 -17.25 9.13
C ASN A 46 9.33 -16.06 9.19
N VAL A 47 10.47 -16.20 8.51
CA VAL A 47 11.54 -15.22 8.56
C VAL A 47 11.17 -13.92 7.84
N GLY A 48 11.87 -12.86 8.26
CA GLY A 48 11.78 -11.52 7.72
C GLY A 48 11.49 -10.50 8.82
N SER A 49 11.90 -9.26 8.60
CA SER A 49 11.64 -8.15 9.51
C SER A 49 10.88 -7.03 8.80
N LYS A 50 9.85 -6.50 9.46
CA LYS A 50 9.12 -5.32 9.00
C LYS A 50 10.00 -4.09 9.20
N ASN A 51 10.14 -3.29 8.15
CA ASN A 51 10.88 -2.03 8.19
C ASN A 51 9.94 -0.84 8.36
N PRO A 52 10.46 0.37 8.65
CA PRO A 52 9.63 1.57 8.81
C PRO A 52 8.77 1.92 7.59
N ASP A 53 9.20 1.51 6.39
CA ASP A 53 8.45 1.66 5.13
C ASP A 53 7.28 0.65 4.97
N GLY A 54 7.09 -0.25 5.93
CA GLY A 54 6.03 -1.25 5.93
C GLY A 54 6.36 -2.54 5.17
N TYR A 55 7.48 -2.59 4.44
CA TYR A 55 7.89 -3.79 3.71
C TYR A 55 8.65 -4.77 4.60
N ILE A 56 8.42 -6.06 4.37
CA ILE A 56 9.20 -7.13 4.99
C ILE A 56 10.45 -7.39 4.17
N ARG A 57 11.62 -7.39 4.84
CA ARG A 57 12.90 -7.75 4.24
C ARG A 57 13.48 -9.02 4.85
N ILE A 58 14.28 -9.73 4.07
CA ILE A 58 14.90 -11.01 4.41
C ILE A 58 16.35 -11.02 3.92
N TRP A 59 17.22 -11.73 4.63
CA TRP A 59 18.63 -11.90 4.24
C TRP A 59 18.77 -13.00 3.18
N CYS A 60 19.19 -12.60 1.99
CA CYS A 60 19.55 -13.46 0.87
C CYS A 60 21.03 -13.27 0.56
N ASN A 61 21.84 -14.32 0.69
CA ASN A 61 23.28 -14.26 0.37
C ASN A 61 24.00 -13.05 0.99
N ASN A 62 23.84 -12.86 2.31
CA ASN A 62 24.37 -11.72 3.06
C ASN A 62 23.89 -10.32 2.58
N THR A 63 22.84 -10.26 1.78
CA THR A 63 22.22 -9.02 1.31
C THR A 63 20.76 -8.96 1.74
N LEU A 64 20.31 -7.80 2.24
CA LEU A 64 18.94 -7.60 2.66
C LEU A 64 18.04 -7.32 1.44
N ARG A 65 17.10 -8.23 1.14
CA ARG A 65 16.20 -8.17 -0.01
C ARG A 65 14.72 -8.11 0.40
N MET A 66 13.86 -7.65 -0.49
CA MET A 66 12.41 -7.57 -0.23
C MET A 66 11.77 -8.96 -0.29
N LYS A 67 11.01 -9.33 0.76
CA LYS A 67 10.41 -10.65 0.89
C LYS A 67 9.38 -10.95 -0.21
N HIS A 68 8.57 -9.97 -0.60
CA HIS A 68 7.57 -10.16 -1.67
C HIS A 68 8.22 -10.42 -3.04
N ARG A 69 9.36 -9.78 -3.35
CA ARG A 69 10.09 -10.02 -4.61
C ARG A 69 10.65 -11.43 -4.67
N LEU A 70 11.22 -11.88 -3.55
CA LEU A 70 11.70 -13.25 -3.41
C LEU A 70 10.56 -14.26 -3.55
N LEU A 71 9.42 -14.04 -2.89
CA LEU A 71 8.25 -14.92 -2.99
C LEU A 71 7.71 -15.01 -4.42
N TYR A 72 7.61 -13.88 -5.11
CA TYR A 72 7.22 -13.87 -6.52
C TYR A 72 8.20 -14.69 -7.37
N TYR A 73 9.50 -14.45 -7.21
CA TYR A 73 10.54 -15.22 -7.92
C TYR A 73 10.47 -16.73 -7.61
N LEU A 74 10.26 -17.13 -6.35
CA LEU A 74 10.13 -18.54 -5.99
C LEU A 74 8.90 -19.21 -6.63
N TYR A 75 7.84 -18.42 -6.89
CA TYR A 75 6.62 -18.91 -7.53
C TYR A 75 6.73 -18.97 -9.06
N THR A 76 7.29 -17.94 -9.70
CA THR A 76 7.33 -17.83 -11.17
C THR A 76 8.65 -18.26 -11.80
N ASN A 77 9.73 -18.37 -11.01
CA ASN A 77 11.13 -18.45 -11.46
C ASN A 77 11.58 -17.25 -12.32
N GLU A 78 10.86 -16.12 -12.25
CA GLU A 78 11.17 -14.90 -12.99
C GLU A 78 11.38 -13.73 -12.03
N LEU A 79 12.36 -12.88 -12.32
CA LEU A 79 12.60 -11.68 -11.52
C LEU A 79 11.56 -10.60 -11.89
N PRO A 80 10.76 -10.11 -10.92
CA PRO A 80 9.78 -9.08 -11.23
C PRO A 80 10.45 -7.74 -11.51
N ILE A 81 9.81 -6.89 -12.32
CA ILE A 81 10.25 -5.52 -12.51
C ILE A 81 9.95 -4.76 -11.21
N GLU A 82 8.67 -4.68 -10.85
CA GLU A 82 8.16 -4.10 -9.61
C GLU A 82 7.00 -4.97 -9.12
N ILE A 83 6.82 -5.06 -7.80
CA ILE A 83 5.71 -5.81 -7.20
C ILE A 83 4.78 -4.83 -6.50
N ASP A 84 3.50 -4.90 -6.86
CA ASP A 84 2.42 -4.15 -6.26
C ASP A 84 1.55 -5.08 -5.39
N HIS A 85 1.04 -4.55 -4.29
CA HIS A 85 0.15 -5.26 -3.36
C HIS A 85 -1.29 -4.91 -3.71
N ILE A 86 -2.09 -5.87 -4.15
CA ILE A 86 -3.47 -5.66 -4.65
C ILE A 86 -4.36 -5.02 -3.56
N ASN A 87 -4.22 -5.47 -2.31
CA ASN A 87 -4.95 -4.92 -1.17
C ASN A 87 -4.30 -3.67 -0.54
N GLY A 88 -3.13 -3.24 -1.03
CA GLY A 88 -2.35 -2.12 -0.49
C GLY A 88 -1.63 -2.38 0.84
N ILE A 89 -1.70 -3.61 1.37
CA ILE A 89 -1.10 -4.01 2.65
C ILE A 89 0.30 -4.59 2.40
N ARG A 90 1.34 -3.79 2.65
CA ARG A 90 2.75 -4.10 2.31
C ARG A 90 3.36 -5.31 3.02
N ASN A 91 2.77 -5.75 4.12
CA ASN A 91 3.22 -6.91 4.88
C ASN A 91 2.44 -8.20 4.57
N ASP A 92 1.37 -8.10 3.78
CA ASP A 92 0.63 -9.25 3.26
C ASP A 92 1.31 -9.71 1.97
N ASN A 93 2.14 -10.74 2.07
CA ASN A 93 2.93 -11.23 0.94
C ASN A 93 2.38 -12.54 0.34
N SER A 94 1.10 -12.84 0.56
CA SER A 94 0.42 -13.93 -0.14
C SER A 94 0.52 -13.74 -1.66
N ILE A 95 0.82 -14.79 -2.42
CA ILE A 95 1.05 -14.68 -3.86
C ILE A 95 -0.17 -14.13 -4.61
N SER A 96 -1.37 -14.47 -4.14
CA SER A 96 -2.65 -13.95 -4.64
C SER A 96 -2.81 -12.44 -4.43
N ASN A 97 -2.04 -11.84 -3.54
CA ASN A 97 -2.02 -10.41 -3.26
C ASN A 97 -0.89 -9.67 -3.99
N LEU A 98 0.02 -10.38 -4.67
CA LEU A 98 1.16 -9.79 -5.37
C LEU A 98 0.90 -9.71 -6.87
N ARG A 99 1.25 -8.58 -7.48
CA ARG A 99 1.18 -8.40 -8.94
C ARG A 99 2.47 -7.80 -9.46
N ASN A 100 3.07 -8.44 -10.47
CA ASN A 100 4.16 -7.83 -11.23
C ASN A 100 3.59 -6.71 -12.10
N VAL A 101 4.12 -5.51 -11.94
CA VAL A 101 3.68 -4.31 -12.64
C VAL A 101 4.86 -3.67 -13.35
N SER A 102 4.60 -3.06 -14.51
CA SER A 102 5.55 -2.14 -15.11
C SER A 102 5.65 -0.85 -14.28
N ARG A 103 6.78 -0.15 -14.39
CA ARG A 103 6.98 1.15 -13.70
C ARG A 103 5.91 2.19 -14.05
N LYS A 104 5.37 2.15 -15.27
CA LYS A 104 4.30 3.04 -15.73
C LYS A 104 2.97 2.71 -15.02
N GLU A 105 2.63 1.43 -14.89
CA GLU A 105 1.42 0.97 -14.19
C GLU A 105 1.51 1.24 -12.68
N GLN A 106 2.69 1.04 -12.07
CA GLN A 106 2.91 1.37 -10.66
C GLN A 106 2.69 2.86 -10.37
N LEU A 107 3.23 3.75 -11.21
CA LEU A 107 3.01 5.20 -11.08
C LEU A 107 1.54 5.57 -11.27
N GLN A 108 0.83 4.93 -12.21
CA GLN A 108 -0.62 5.12 -12.37
C GLN A 108 -1.42 4.63 -11.14
N ASN A 109 -1.01 3.53 -10.50
CA ASN A 109 -1.64 3.02 -9.28
C ASN A 109 -1.35 3.91 -8.07
N LEU A 110 -0.14 4.48 -7.97
CA LEU A 110 0.20 5.51 -6.97
C LEU A 110 -0.63 6.79 -7.15
N HIS A 111 -1.02 7.10 -8.39
CA HIS A 111 -1.89 8.22 -8.73
C HIS A 111 -3.39 7.92 -8.60
N GLN A 112 -3.78 6.68 -8.28
CA GLN A 112 -5.14 6.45 -7.81
C GLN A 112 -5.29 7.15 -6.46
N PRO A 113 -6.33 7.99 -6.28
CA PRO A 113 -6.47 8.79 -5.08
C PRO A 113 -6.52 7.84 -3.88
N SER A 114 -5.56 8.01 -2.98
CA SER A 114 -5.53 7.33 -1.69
C SER A 114 -6.95 7.34 -1.09
N LYS A 115 -7.54 6.18 -0.85
CA LYS A 115 -8.81 6.09 -0.13
C LYS A 115 -8.65 6.79 1.23
N LYS A 116 -9.40 7.89 1.39
CA LYS A 116 -9.66 8.65 2.64
C LYS A 116 -8.48 9.41 3.24
N GLY A 117 -8.02 10.45 2.54
CA GLY A 117 -7.51 11.66 3.19
C GLY A 117 -8.67 12.66 3.35
N THR A 118 -8.84 13.20 4.55
CA THR A 118 -9.81 14.25 4.93
C THR A 118 -10.21 15.18 3.78
N PRO A 119 -11.51 15.51 3.60
CA PRO A 119 -11.91 16.42 2.55
C PRO A 119 -11.16 17.76 2.73
N LYS A 120 -10.34 18.13 1.74
CA LYS A 120 -9.61 19.40 1.69
C LYS A 120 -10.55 20.62 1.78
N HIS A 121 -11.84 20.38 1.57
CA HIS A 121 -12.91 21.37 1.60
C HIS A 121 -13.93 21.02 2.68
N LYS A 122 -14.37 22.03 3.42
CA LYS A 122 -15.33 21.91 4.53
C LYS A 122 -16.74 21.44 4.09
N LEU A 123 -17.03 21.47 2.78
CA LEU A 123 -18.29 21.04 2.18
C LEU A 123 -18.01 20.15 0.97
N THR A 124 -18.77 19.07 0.86
CA THR A 124 -18.83 18.18 -0.30
C THR A 124 -19.68 18.80 -1.42
N LEU A 125 -19.56 18.29 -2.65
CA LEU A 125 -20.40 18.72 -3.79
C LEU A 125 -21.90 18.53 -3.51
N LEU A 126 -22.27 17.44 -2.85
CA LEU A 126 -23.66 17.17 -2.48
C LEU A 126 -24.17 18.19 -1.46
N GLU A 127 -23.37 18.56 -0.46
CA GLU A 127 -23.76 19.58 0.52
C GLU A 127 -23.91 20.96 -0.12
N VAL A 128 -23.02 21.34 -1.06
CA VAL A 128 -23.15 22.58 -1.83
C VAL A 128 -24.47 22.59 -2.63
N TYR A 129 -24.81 21.46 -3.26
CA TYR A 129 -26.07 21.30 -3.99
C TYR A 129 -27.29 21.45 -3.05
N GLN A 130 -27.28 20.80 -1.89
CA GLN A 130 -28.35 20.91 -0.90
C GLN A 130 -28.49 22.32 -0.33
N ILE A 131 -27.37 23.03 -0.13
CA ILE A 131 -27.36 24.44 0.27
C ILE A 131 -28.06 25.30 -0.79
N LYS A 132 -27.78 25.09 -2.09
CA LYS A 132 -28.43 25.85 -3.17
C LYS A 132 -29.94 25.59 -3.24
N LEU A 133 -30.36 24.33 -3.13
CA LEU A 133 -31.79 23.99 -3.10
C LEU A 133 -32.49 24.66 -1.90
N LYS A 134 -31.92 24.54 -0.70
CA LYS A 134 -32.50 25.15 0.51
C LYS A 134 -32.57 26.68 0.42
N LEU A 135 -31.55 27.32 -0.18
CA LEU A 135 -31.58 28.77 -0.46
C LEU A 135 -32.72 29.14 -1.43
N LYS A 136 -32.96 28.33 -2.48
CA LYS A 136 -34.07 28.52 -3.43
C LYS A 136 -35.44 28.36 -2.75
N HIS A 137 -35.53 27.46 -1.77
CA HIS A 137 -36.73 27.25 -0.95
C HIS A 137 -36.83 28.22 0.24
N GLY A 138 -36.10 29.33 0.23
CA GLY A 138 -36.28 30.43 1.19
C GLY A 138 -35.55 30.28 2.52
N LYS A 139 -34.66 29.28 2.70
CA LYS A 139 -33.79 29.22 3.88
C LYS A 139 -32.76 30.35 3.86
N THR A 140 -32.51 30.94 5.02
CA THR A 140 -31.56 32.04 5.15
C THR A 140 -30.12 31.54 5.19
N CYS A 141 -29.17 32.39 4.77
CA CYS A 141 -27.75 32.05 4.84
C CYS A 141 -27.28 31.77 6.28
N THR A 142 -27.89 32.40 7.28
CA THR A 142 -27.55 32.23 8.70
C THR A 142 -27.99 30.86 9.23
N GLU A 143 -29.18 30.39 8.84
CA GLU A 143 -29.66 29.06 9.21
C GLU A 143 -28.78 27.96 8.59
N LEU A 144 -28.44 28.09 7.31
CA LEU A 144 -27.60 27.11 6.61
C LEU A 144 -26.15 27.12 7.11
N ALA A 145 -25.62 28.28 7.48
CA ALA A 145 -24.30 28.40 8.09
C ALA A 145 -24.22 27.60 9.40
N LYS A 146 -25.23 27.70 10.26
CA LYS A 146 -25.35 26.89 11.48
C LYS A 146 -25.50 25.41 11.16
N GLN A 147 -26.41 25.07 10.23
CA GLN A 147 -26.74 23.69 9.87
C GLN A 147 -25.53 22.91 9.34
N TYR A 148 -24.71 23.53 8.48
CA TYR A 148 -23.53 22.90 7.87
C TYR A 148 -22.22 23.29 8.59
N ASN A 149 -22.32 23.95 9.74
CA ASN A 149 -21.18 24.41 10.54
C ASN A 149 -20.15 25.21 9.72
N VAL A 150 -20.57 26.08 8.80
CA VAL A 150 -19.69 26.93 7.98
C VAL A 150 -19.94 28.41 8.24
N SER A 151 -19.03 29.28 7.81
CA SER A 151 -19.24 30.72 7.94
C SER A 151 -20.42 31.18 7.07
N ARG A 152 -21.16 32.20 7.51
CA ARG A 152 -22.21 32.85 6.70
C ARG A 152 -21.67 33.32 5.35
N ASN A 153 -20.42 33.78 5.31
CA ASN A 153 -19.75 34.20 4.08
C ASN A 153 -19.53 33.04 3.11
N CYS A 154 -19.23 31.84 3.60
CA CYS A 154 -19.13 30.64 2.76
C CYS A 154 -20.48 30.33 2.07
N ILE A 155 -21.60 30.41 2.80
CA ILE A 155 -22.94 30.26 2.22
C ILE A 155 -23.25 31.39 1.22
N SER A 156 -22.83 32.62 1.52
CA SER A 156 -22.99 33.77 0.60
C SER A 156 -22.21 33.58 -0.69
N ASP A 157 -20.99 33.05 -0.63
CA ASP A 157 -20.17 32.74 -1.81
C ASP A 157 -20.80 31.64 -2.67
N ILE A 158 -21.42 30.64 -2.02
CA ILE A 158 -22.20 29.58 -2.70
C ILE A 158 -23.45 30.17 -3.36
N LYS A 159 -24.21 31.01 -2.65
CA LYS A 159 -25.41 31.69 -3.15
C LYS A 159 -25.12 32.52 -4.40
N ASN A 160 -24.03 33.27 -4.37
CA ASN A 160 -23.63 34.18 -5.44
C ASN A 160 -22.75 33.53 -6.51
N ASN A 161 -22.63 32.20 -6.51
CA ASN A 161 -21.81 31.42 -7.46
C ASN A 161 -20.34 31.89 -7.57
N ARG A 162 -19.80 32.60 -6.56
CA ARG A 162 -18.45 33.20 -6.63
C ARG A 162 -17.35 32.16 -6.74
N ARG A 163 -17.53 31.00 -6.10
CA ARG A 163 -16.57 29.88 -6.08
C ARG A 163 -17.05 28.62 -6.81
N HIS A 164 -18.36 28.50 -7.10
CA HIS A 164 -18.98 27.30 -7.65
C HIS A 164 -19.75 27.62 -8.94
N LYS A 165 -19.01 28.16 -9.92
CA LYS A 165 -19.54 28.67 -11.21
C LYS A 165 -20.26 27.61 -12.06
N ASN A 166 -19.87 26.34 -11.92
CA ASN A 166 -20.35 25.23 -12.77
C ASN A 166 -21.45 24.37 -12.12
N LEU A 167 -21.99 24.78 -10.97
CA LEU A 167 -23.12 24.12 -10.30
C LEU A 167 -24.38 24.98 -10.47
N SER A 168 -24.69 25.39 -11.71
CA SER A 168 -25.90 26.16 -12.00
C SER A 168 -27.11 25.23 -12.15
N PHE A 169 -28.26 25.73 -11.72
CA PHE A 169 -29.57 25.36 -12.27
C PHE A 169 -30.03 26.52 -13.14
#